data_AF-A0A1S8WSD8-F1
#
_entry.id   AF-A0A1S8WSD8-F1
#
_cell.length_a   1.000
_cell.length_b   1.000
_cell.length_c   1.000
_cell.angle_alpha   90.00
_cell.angle_beta   90.00
_cell.angle_gamma   90.00
#
_symmetry.space_group_name_H-M   'P 1'
#
loop_
_entity.id
_entity.type
_entity.pdbx_description
1 polymer ?
#
loop_
_entity_poly.entity_id
_entity_poly.type
_entity_poly.pdbx_seq_one_letter_code
_entity_poly.pdbx_strand_id
1 'polypeptide(L)'
;MLMVGKGHVFCHKAALVDKAAAVAHEATMINNDQCCVACTRIFIEAPIYEKMVHKLKELAEARKVGDPFSPDTVQGPQTIVFRLQRYPLL
;
A
#
# COMPACT_ATOMS: atom_id res chain seq x y z
N MET A 1 -21.96 -3.88 -12.40
CA MET A 1 -21.11 -4.95 -11.83
C MET A 1 -19.66 -4.62 -12.18
N LEU A 2 -18.97 -3.86 -11.33
CA LEU A 2 -17.54 -3.57 -11.50
C LEU A 2 -16.76 -4.72 -10.88
N MET A 3 -16.06 -5.52 -11.70
CA MET A 3 -15.14 -6.55 -11.23
C MET A 3 -13.91 -5.87 -10.60
N VAL A 4 -13.99 -5.61 -9.29
CA VAL A 4 -12.82 -5.24 -8.49
C VAL A 4 -12.08 -6.52 -8.09
N GLY A 5 -10.82 -6.63 -8.51
CA GLY A 5 -9.90 -7.65 -8.01
C GLY A 5 -9.51 -7.33 -6.57
N LYS A 6 -9.33 -8.36 -5.76
CA LYS A 6 -8.78 -8.22 -4.41
C LYS A 6 -7.39 -8.88 -4.40
N GLY A 7 -6.41 -8.17 -4.94
CA GLY A 7 -5.03 -8.66 -5.08
C GLY A 7 -4.43 -9.10 -3.74
N HIS A 8 -3.54 -10.08 -3.81
CA HIS A 8 -2.93 -10.70 -2.64
C HIS A 8 -1.41 -10.75 -2.74
N VAL A 9 -0.75 -10.54 -1.61
CA VAL A 9 0.68 -10.81 -1.44
C VAL A 9 0.86 -11.85 -0.35
N PHE A 10 1.70 -12.85 -0.61
CA PHE A 10 2.06 -13.89 0.36
C PHE A 10 3.56 -13.79 0.67
N CYS A 11 3.89 -13.59 1.94
CA CYS A 11 5.25 -13.47 2.44
C CYS A 11 5.61 -14.71 3.27
N HIS A 12 6.25 -15.70 2.63
CA HIS A 12 6.74 -16.92 3.26
C HIS A 12 8.26 -16.87 3.45
N LYS A 13 8.77 -17.23 4.64
CA LYS A 13 10.21 -17.35 4.94
C LYS A 13 11.11 -16.32 4.22
N ALA A 14 10.76 -15.04 4.31
CA ALA A 14 11.46 -14.01 3.57
C ALA A 14 12.91 -13.87 4.07
N ALA A 15 13.88 -14.40 3.31
CA ALA A 15 15.31 -14.18 3.56
C ALA A 15 15.69 -12.69 3.47
N LEU A 16 14.83 -11.86 2.85
CA LEU A 16 14.97 -10.41 2.69
C LEU A 16 13.66 -9.71 3.07
N VAL A 17 13.40 -9.58 4.37
CA VAL A 17 12.19 -8.93 4.92
C VAL A 17 12.02 -7.51 4.40
N ASP A 18 13.10 -6.71 4.32
CA ASP A 18 13.02 -5.33 3.85
C ASP A 18 12.56 -5.21 2.40
N LYS A 19 13.08 -6.09 1.53
CA LYS A 19 12.68 -6.13 0.12
C LYS A 19 11.22 -6.57 -0.02
N ALA A 20 10.81 -7.59 0.74
CA ALA A 20 9.43 -8.04 0.75
C ALA A 20 8.47 -6.95 1.22
N ALA A 21 8.82 -6.22 2.28
CA ALA A 21 8.04 -5.10 2.79
C ALA A 21 7.93 -3.95 1.77
N ALA A 22 9.04 -3.57 1.11
CA ALA A 22 9.02 -2.54 0.07
C ALA A 22 8.12 -2.89 -1.11
N VAL A 23 8.22 -4.13 -1.62
CA VAL A 23 7.38 -4.61 -2.73
C VAL A 23 5.90 -4.67 -2.32
N ALA A 24 5.61 -5.23 -1.15
CA ALA A 24 4.24 -5.33 -0.65
C ALA A 24 3.63 -3.94 -0.45
N HIS A 25 4.38 -3.02 0.14
CA HIS A 25 3.95 -1.64 0.35
C HIS A 25 3.60 -0.94 -0.95
N GLU A 26 4.46 -1.03 -1.97
CA GLU A 26 4.21 -0.40 -3.26
C GLU A 26 3.03 -1.04 -4.01
N ALA A 27 2.94 -2.37 -3.99
CA ALA A 27 1.84 -3.09 -4.61
C ALA A 27 0.47 -2.75 -3.99
N THR A 28 0.44 -2.32 -2.73
CA THR A 28 -0.77 -1.87 -2.05
C THR A 28 -1.06 -0.39 -2.30
N MET A 29 -0.05 0.48 -2.20
CA MET A 29 -0.27 1.93 -2.15
C MET A 29 -0.22 2.63 -3.51
N ILE A 30 0.21 1.94 -4.58
CA ILE A 30 0.29 2.50 -5.92
C ILE A 30 -1.02 3.17 -6.35
N ASN A 31 -0.92 4.36 -6.95
CA ASN A 31 -2.07 5.14 -7.38
C ASN A 31 -3.12 5.34 -6.28
N ASN A 32 -2.68 5.48 -5.02
CA ASN A 32 -3.58 5.69 -3.89
C ASN A 32 -4.55 4.53 -3.66
N ASP A 33 -4.09 3.30 -3.93
CA ASP A 33 -4.89 2.07 -3.90
C ASP A 33 -6.10 2.10 -4.87
N GLN A 34 -6.07 3.00 -5.87
CA GLN A 34 -7.08 3.10 -6.91
C GLN A 34 -6.68 2.30 -8.15
N CYS A 35 -6.19 1.08 -7.92
CA CYS A 35 -5.78 0.15 -8.96
C CYS A 35 -6.52 -1.18 -8.79
N CYS A 36 -7.11 -1.70 -9.87
CA CYS A 36 -7.92 -2.93 -9.82
C CYS A 36 -7.12 -4.19 -9.41
N VAL A 37 -5.80 -4.11 -9.51
CA VAL A 37 -4.84 -5.17 -9.14
C VAL A 37 -4.06 -4.81 -7.88
N ALA A 38 -4.47 -3.78 -7.14
CA ALA A 38 -3.82 -3.41 -5.90
C ALA A 38 -3.87 -4.55 -4.87
N CYS A 39 -2.75 -4.75 -4.20
CA CYS A 39 -2.56 -5.82 -3.23
C CYS A 39 -3.09 -5.41 -1.86
N THR A 40 -4.41 -5.28 -1.76
CA THR A 40 -5.10 -4.83 -0.54
C THR A 40 -5.06 -5.83 0.61
N ARG A 41 -4.58 -7.07 0.36
CA ARG A 41 -4.47 -8.13 1.38
C ARG A 41 -3.08 -8.75 1.36
N ILE A 42 -2.35 -8.62 2.45
CA ILE A 42 -1.00 -9.18 2.64
C ILE A 42 -1.10 -10.28 3.70
N PHE A 43 -0.70 -11.50 3.33
CA PHE A 43 -0.58 -12.64 4.24
C PHE A 43 0.88 -12.86 4.58
N ILE A 44 1.19 -12.90 5.87
CA ILE A 44 2.56 -12.98 6.38
C ILE A 44 2.66 -14.18 7.32
N GLU A 45 3.72 -14.97 7.17
CA GLU A 45 3.99 -16.09 8.06
C GLU A 45 4.37 -15.60 9.48
N ALA A 46 3.85 -16.29 10.51
CA ALA A 46 3.99 -15.88 11.91
C ALA A 46 5.43 -15.48 12.35
N PRO A 47 6.51 -16.18 11.96
CA PRO A 47 7.87 -15.84 12.41
C PRO A 47 8.40 -14.47 11.95
N ILE A 48 7.85 -13.91 10.87
CA ILE A 48 8.29 -12.62 10.31
C ILE A 48 7.21 -11.53 10.41
N TYR A 49 6.07 -11.84 11.03
CA TYR A 49 4.90 -10.96 11.09
C TYR A 49 5.23 -9.57 11.66
N GLU A 50 5.76 -9.52 12.87
CA GLU A 50 6.07 -8.25 13.55
C GLU A 50 7.06 -7.39 12.77
N LYS A 51 8.12 -8.01 12.22
CA LYS A 51 9.13 -7.30 11.42
C LYS A 51 8.53 -6.70 10.16
N MET A 52 7.68 -7.46 9.47
CA MET A 52 6.97 -6.98 8.28
C MET A 52 6.01 -5.84 8.63
N VAL A 53 5.22 -5.97 9.70
CA VAL A 53 4.28 -4.91 10.13
C VAL A 53 5.03 -3.63 10.47
N HIS A 54 6.12 -3.72 11.22
CA HIS A 54 6.96 -2.55 11.55
C HIS A 54 7.50 -1.87 10.30
N LYS A 55 8.05 -2.64 9.35
CA LYS A 55 8.59 -2.11 8.10
C LYS A 55 7.51 -1.49 7.21
N LEU A 56 6.35 -2.13 7.08
CA LEU A 56 5.22 -1.58 6.33
C LEU A 56 4.73 -0.26 6.92
N LYS A 57 4.71 -0.15 8.26
CA LYS A 57 4.38 1.09 8.96
C LYS A 57 5.39 2.20 8.66
N GLU A 58 6.68 1.93 8.81
CA GLU A 58 7.76 2.89 8.50
C GLU A 58 7.64 3.43 7.07
N LEU A 59 7.41 2.54 6.10
CA LEU A 59 7.24 2.93 4.69
C LEU A 59 5.98 3.78 4.46
N ALA A 60 4.87 3.44 5.13
CA ALA A 60 3.63 4.20 5.03
C ALA A 60 3.75 5.61 5.63
N GLU A 61 4.39 5.74 6.79
CA GLU A 61 4.61 7.04 7.44
C GLU A 61 5.59 7.92 6.64
N ALA A 62 6.56 7.32 5.94
CA ALA A 62 7.50 8.05 5.09
C ALA A 62 6.93 8.49 3.73
N ARG A 63 5.75 8.00 3.35
CA ARG A 63 5.17 8.22 2.00
C ARG A 63 4.63 9.65 1.88
N LYS A 64 5.29 10.47 1.05
CA LYS A 64 4.89 11.88 0.82
C LYS A 64 3.62 11.97 -0.02
N VAL A 65 2.51 12.35 0.62
CA VAL A 65 1.22 12.65 0.00
C VAL A 65 1.14 14.14 -0.34
N GLY A 66 0.70 14.50 -1.54
CA GLY A 66 0.66 15.91 -1.95
C GLY A 66 0.13 16.18 -3.35
N ASP A 67 0.52 17.34 -3.89
CA ASP A 67 0.19 17.76 -5.25
C ASP A 67 0.84 16.80 -6.28
N PRO A 68 0.07 16.18 -7.19
CA PRO A 68 0.61 15.25 -8.19
C PRO A 68 1.58 15.90 -9.18
N PHE A 69 1.61 17.23 -9.30
CA PHE A 69 2.57 17.96 -10.14
C PHE A 69 3.88 18.31 -9.41
N SER A 70 3.93 18.14 -8.09
CA SER A 70 5.17 18.33 -7.32
C SER A 70 6.11 17.13 -7.52
N PRO A 71 7.39 17.35 -7.87
CA PRO A 71 8.34 16.27 -8.15
C PRO A 71 8.65 15.40 -6.91
N ASP A 72 8.37 15.91 -5.72
CA ASP A 72 8.61 15.20 -4.46
C ASP A 72 7.41 14.35 -4.02
N THR A 73 6.26 14.47 -4.69
CA THR A 73 5.05 13.73 -4.30
C THR A 73 5.17 12.28 -4.74
N VAL A 74 4.99 11.37 -3.78
CA VAL A 74 4.94 9.92 -4.05
C VAL A 74 3.49 9.47 -4.23
N GLN A 75 2.54 10.13 -3.57
CA GLN A 75 1.12 9.78 -3.59
C GLN A 75 0.25 11.02 -3.87
N GLY A 76 -0.51 11.01 -4.96
CA GLY A 76 -1.46 12.07 -5.32
C GLY A 76 -2.77 12.04 -4.49
N PRO A 77 -3.83 12.73 -4.93
CA PRO A 77 -5.16 12.67 -4.31
C PRO A 77 -5.98 11.47 -4.79
N GLN A 78 -7.13 11.23 -4.15
CA GLN A 78 -8.16 10.32 -4.67
C GLN A 78 -8.88 10.95 -5.87
N THR A 79 -9.43 10.15 -6.79
CA THR A 79 -9.90 10.66 -8.09
C THR A 79 -11.10 11.61 -7.98
N ILE A 80 -11.97 11.41 -6.97
CA ILE A 80 -13.18 12.21 -6.76
C ILE A 80 -13.42 12.46 -5.27
N VAL A 81 -14.01 13.61 -4.95
CA VAL A 81 -14.30 14.04 -3.57
C VAL A 81 -15.22 13.06 -2.83
N PHE A 82 -16.20 12.48 -3.51
CA PHE A 82 -17.08 11.46 -2.91
C PHE A 82 -16.30 10.27 -2.34
N ARG A 83 -15.16 9.92 -2.96
CA ARG A 83 -14.31 8.83 -2.48
C ARG A 83 -13.57 9.21 -1.18
N LEU A 84 -13.21 10.49 -1.00
CA LEU A 84 -12.67 11.00 0.26
C LEU A 84 -13.71 10.96 1.38
N GLN A 85 -14.99 11.20 1.08
CA GLN A 85 -16.06 11.08 2.09
C GLN A 85 -16.24 9.64 2.58
N ARG A 86 -16.02 8.67 1.68
CA ARG A 86 -16.09 7.24 2.00
C ARG A 86 -14.86 6.74 2.75
N TYR A 87 -13.69 7.32 2.47
CA TYR A 87 -12.42 6.97 3.08
C TYR A 87 -11.68 8.27 3.45
N PRO A 88 -12.05 8.90 4.57
CA PRO A 88 -11.39 10.12 5.00
C PRO A 88 -9.93 9.82 5.33
N LEU A 89 -9.03 10.71 4.89
CA LEU A 89 -7.69 10.80 5.47
C LEU A 89 -7.91 11.22 6.93
N LEU A 90 -7.36 10.43 7.88
CA LEU A 90 -7.57 10.60 9.32
C LEU A 90 -7.45 12.05 9.79
#